data_AF-A0A9X0XDA5-F1
#
_entry.id   AF-A0A9X0XDA5-F1
#
_cell.length_a   1.000
_cell.length_b   1.000
_cell.length_c   1.000
_cell.angle_alpha   90.00
_cell.angle_beta   90.00
_cell.angle_gamma   90.00
#
_symmetry.space_group_name_H-M   'P 1'
#
loop_
_entity.id
_entity.type
_entity.pdbx_description
1 polymer ?
#
loop_
_entity_poly.entity_id
_entity_poly.type
_entity_poly.pdbx_seq_one_letter_code
_entity_poly.pdbx_strand_id
1 'polypeptide(L)'
;MKTLLAHHELAGPVDTLEAQRASRVDKLADKSLGTLVKALFESYAVVDDCERDLLPEGKTPTDRVAMAFSQRMVMAPERLAQARAAVEDLVAMRNQLVHHLIDRFDLWSDDGCAAAARHLEACYERIDQHFGELAGWARSMDEARALMASFTQSDAFRELVVNGIAPDGSFEWPVSGIVGVLRKAEQHLSEGGWTRLDRAREWMASTHPEQTPQKYGCRAWPQVLSESRQFDLEYRVGEDGRKLAWYRARALRSVRGARTERGGRGDKVAKGQP
;
A
#
# COMPACT_ATOMS: atom_id res chain seq x y z
N MET A 1 8.90 8.30 -16.95
CA MET A 1 8.00 7.12 -17.05
C MET A 1 8.62 5.81 -16.59
N LYS A 2 9.73 5.32 -17.17
CA LYS A 2 10.36 4.05 -16.72
C LYS A 2 10.63 4.03 -15.21
N THR A 3 11.21 5.11 -14.68
CA THR A 3 11.44 5.30 -13.23
C THR A 3 10.17 5.22 -12.40
N LEU A 4 9.09 5.91 -12.82
CA LEU A 4 7.78 5.85 -12.15
C LEU A 4 7.29 4.39 -12.08
N LEU A 5 7.24 3.73 -13.23
CA LEU A 5 6.72 2.37 -13.36
C LEU A 5 7.54 1.31 -12.62
N ALA A 6 8.86 1.49 -12.52
CA ALA A 6 9.75 0.58 -11.81
C ALA A 6 9.58 0.65 -10.29
N HIS A 7 9.15 1.80 -9.76
CA HIS A 7 9.26 2.10 -8.33
C HIS A 7 7.93 2.37 -7.63
N HIS A 8 6.83 2.51 -8.37
CA HIS A 8 5.54 2.88 -7.78
C HIS A 8 4.87 1.76 -7.00
N GLU A 9 5.24 0.49 -7.20
CA GLU A 9 4.60 -0.64 -6.53
C GLU A 9 5.62 -1.75 -6.28
N LEU A 10 5.66 -2.29 -5.06
CA LEU A 10 6.48 -3.46 -4.68
C LEU A 10 5.70 -4.26 -3.64
N ALA A 11 5.72 -5.59 -3.73
CA ALA A 11 4.99 -6.44 -2.80
C ALA A 11 5.63 -7.83 -2.68
N GLY A 12 5.69 -8.33 -1.45
CA GLY A 12 6.15 -9.68 -1.15
C GLY A 12 7.10 -9.75 0.05
N PRO A 13 7.83 -10.86 0.22
CA PRO A 13 8.80 -11.01 1.29
C PRO A 13 9.88 -9.92 1.24
N VAL A 14 10.19 -9.32 2.39
CA VAL A 14 11.07 -8.13 2.50
C VAL A 14 12.43 -8.34 1.82
N ASP A 15 13.03 -9.50 1.99
CA ASP A 15 14.33 -9.88 1.43
C ASP A 15 14.31 -10.12 -0.09
N THR A 16 13.12 -10.14 -0.72
CA THR A 16 12.99 -10.23 -2.19
C THR A 16 12.76 -8.87 -2.85
N LEU A 17 12.38 -7.84 -2.10
CA LEU A 17 11.90 -6.57 -2.68
C LEU A 17 12.95 -5.87 -3.53
N GLU A 18 14.23 -5.90 -3.14
CA GLU A 18 15.30 -5.25 -3.94
C GLU A 18 15.55 -6.00 -5.26
N ALA A 19 15.52 -7.33 -5.25
CA ALA A 19 15.63 -8.12 -6.46
C ALA A 19 14.43 -7.92 -7.40
N GLN A 20 13.21 -7.81 -6.84
CA GLN A 20 12.02 -7.46 -7.62
C GLN A 20 12.15 -6.07 -8.25
N ARG A 21 12.65 -5.08 -7.50
CA ARG A 21 12.92 -3.73 -8.00
C ARG A 21 13.90 -3.76 -9.17
N ALA A 22 15.03 -4.43 -9.01
CA ALA A 22 16.03 -4.57 -10.08
C ALA A 22 15.42 -5.22 -11.33
N SER A 23 14.70 -6.34 -11.16
CA SER A 23 14.01 -7.02 -12.27
C SER A 23 13.00 -6.12 -12.99
N ARG A 24 12.27 -5.26 -12.26
CA ARG A 24 11.33 -4.29 -12.87
C ARG A 24 12.06 -3.23 -13.68
N VAL A 25 13.19 -2.72 -13.20
CA VAL A 25 14.03 -1.76 -13.94
C VAL A 25 14.48 -2.38 -15.26
N ASP A 26 15.02 -3.61 -15.22
CA ASP A 26 15.49 -4.32 -16.41
C ASP A 26 14.35 -4.59 -17.40
N LYS A 27 13.19 -5.07 -16.93
CA LYS A 27 12.01 -5.34 -17.75
C LYS A 27 11.45 -4.11 -18.47
N LEU A 28 11.68 -2.92 -17.93
CA LEU A 28 11.21 -1.65 -18.50
C LEU A 28 12.28 -0.97 -19.37
N ALA A 29 13.53 -1.39 -19.29
CA ALA A 29 14.65 -0.76 -19.98
C ALA A 29 14.49 -0.78 -21.51
N ASP A 30 13.96 -1.87 -22.07
CA ASP A 30 13.77 -2.10 -23.51
C ASP A 30 12.38 -1.74 -24.02
N LYS A 31 11.47 -1.29 -23.13
CA LYS A 31 10.07 -1.07 -23.51
C LYS A 31 9.88 0.22 -24.29
N SER A 32 9.03 0.13 -25.31
CA SER A 32 8.64 1.24 -26.16
C SER A 32 7.81 2.27 -25.40
N LEU A 33 7.76 3.52 -25.90
CA LEU A 33 6.92 4.57 -25.33
C LEU A 33 5.47 4.11 -25.19
N GLY A 34 4.86 3.57 -26.26
CA GLY A 34 3.46 3.11 -26.22
C GLY A 34 3.20 2.04 -25.17
N THR A 35 4.14 1.11 -24.96
CA THR A 35 4.03 0.11 -23.89
C THR A 35 4.07 0.74 -22.50
N LEU A 36 4.92 1.77 -22.32
CA LEU A 36 5.01 2.50 -21.05
C LEU A 36 3.75 3.34 -20.79
N VAL A 37 3.16 3.95 -21.82
CA VAL A 37 1.89 4.69 -21.69
C VAL A 37 0.79 3.76 -21.18
N LYS A 38 0.64 2.58 -21.81
CA LYS A 38 -0.33 1.59 -21.38
C LYS A 38 -0.15 1.22 -19.89
N ALA A 39 1.09 0.88 -19.49
CA ALA A 39 1.38 0.53 -18.10
C ALA A 39 1.12 1.69 -17.12
N LEU A 40 1.42 2.94 -17.51
CA LEU A 40 1.24 4.12 -16.68
C LEU A 40 -0.22 4.32 -16.27
N PHE A 41 -1.15 4.18 -17.21
CA PHE A 41 -2.58 4.36 -16.97
C PHE A 41 -3.29 3.07 -16.51
N GLU A 42 -2.61 1.93 -16.48
CA GLU A 42 -3.12 0.69 -15.91
C GLU A 42 -2.82 0.57 -14.41
N SER A 43 -1.67 1.07 -13.94
CA SER A 43 -1.20 0.79 -12.58
C SER A 43 -0.82 2.00 -11.74
N TYR A 44 -0.46 3.13 -12.35
CA TYR A 44 0.04 4.32 -11.64
C TYR A 44 -0.98 5.44 -11.56
N ALA A 45 -1.50 5.90 -12.69
CA ALA A 45 -2.54 6.93 -12.76
C ALA A 45 -3.91 6.27 -12.71
N VAL A 46 -4.68 6.53 -11.65
CA VAL A 46 -5.94 5.83 -11.36
C VAL A 46 -7.02 6.81 -10.91
N VAL A 47 -8.28 6.37 -10.98
CA VAL A 47 -9.39 7.05 -10.31
C VAL A 47 -9.44 6.64 -8.83
N ASP A 48 -10.05 7.49 -8.00
CA ASP A 48 -10.29 7.19 -6.59
C ASP A 48 -11.15 5.91 -6.49
N ASP A 49 -10.86 5.03 -5.53
CA ASP A 49 -11.43 3.67 -5.35
C ASP A 49 -10.75 2.48 -6.09
N CYS A 50 -9.55 2.66 -6.65
CA CYS A 50 -8.71 1.54 -7.09
C CYS A 50 -7.95 0.88 -5.92
N GLU A 51 -8.67 0.15 -5.06
CA GLU A 51 -8.05 -0.76 -4.09
C GLU A 51 -7.56 -2.04 -4.79
N ARG A 52 -6.26 -2.32 -4.67
CA ARG A 52 -5.66 -3.57 -5.14
C ARG A 52 -5.09 -4.28 -3.93
N ASP A 53 -5.49 -5.54 -3.77
CA ASP A 53 -4.87 -6.43 -2.81
C ASP A 53 -3.47 -6.84 -3.31
N LEU A 54 -2.44 -6.28 -2.67
CA LEU A 54 -1.04 -6.53 -3.02
C LEU A 54 -0.45 -7.73 -2.29
N LEU A 55 -1.10 -8.20 -1.22
CA LEU A 55 -0.64 -9.34 -0.41
C LEU A 55 -1.80 -10.33 -0.17
N PRO A 56 -2.35 -10.94 -1.22
CA PRO A 56 -3.50 -11.83 -1.07
C PRO A 56 -3.16 -13.04 -0.19
N GLU A 57 -4.05 -13.37 0.75
CA GLU A 57 -3.86 -14.37 1.82
C GLU A 57 -3.41 -15.75 1.32
N GLY A 58 -3.72 -16.12 0.08
CA GLY A 58 -3.31 -17.40 -0.53
C GLY A 58 -1.98 -17.38 -1.31
N LYS A 59 -1.36 -16.21 -1.51
CA LYS A 59 -0.08 -16.08 -2.24
C LYS A 59 1.02 -15.46 -1.39
N THR A 60 0.67 -14.88 -0.24
CA THR A 60 1.62 -14.31 0.70
C THR A 60 2.18 -15.41 1.60
N PRO A 61 3.51 -15.64 1.62
CA PRO A 61 4.11 -16.60 2.53
C PRO A 61 3.82 -16.23 3.99
N THR A 62 3.43 -17.22 4.80
CA THR A 62 3.09 -17.03 6.23
C THR A 62 4.29 -17.22 7.15
N ASP A 63 5.38 -17.78 6.63
CA ASP A 63 6.63 -18.06 7.33
C ASP A 63 7.64 -16.90 7.26
N ARG A 64 7.33 -15.85 6.49
CA ARG A 64 8.22 -14.71 6.23
C ARG A 64 7.48 -13.39 6.39
N VAL A 65 8.20 -12.36 6.80
CA VAL A 65 7.65 -11.00 6.82
C VAL A 65 7.46 -10.53 5.38
N ALA A 66 6.21 -10.26 5.02
CA ALA A 66 5.83 -9.69 3.75
C ALA A 66 5.42 -8.23 3.93
N MET A 67 5.80 -7.40 2.96
CA MET A 67 5.42 -5.99 2.91
C MET A 67 4.95 -5.65 1.51
N ALA A 68 3.99 -4.73 1.43
CA ALA A 68 3.60 -4.12 0.18
C ALA A 68 3.60 -2.61 0.31
N PHE A 69 4.00 -1.98 -0.78
CA PHE A 69 4.07 -0.54 -0.92
C PHE A 69 3.54 -0.17 -2.30
N SER A 70 2.69 0.85 -2.35
CA SER A 70 2.17 1.39 -3.59
C SER A 70 2.00 2.90 -3.50
N GLN A 71 2.43 3.60 -4.53
CA GLN A 71 2.21 5.01 -4.79
C GLN A 71 1.44 5.14 -6.08
N ARG A 72 0.34 5.89 -6.06
CA ARG A 72 -0.52 6.10 -7.21
C ARG A 72 -0.86 7.57 -7.33
N MET A 73 -1.03 8.02 -8.56
CA MET A 73 -1.54 9.34 -8.86
C MET A 73 -3.06 9.23 -9.01
N VAL A 74 -3.79 9.66 -7.98
CA VAL A 74 -5.26 9.68 -8.00
C VAL A 74 -5.73 10.95 -8.69
N MET A 75 -6.64 10.82 -9.64
CA MET A 75 -7.23 11.97 -10.33
C MET A 75 -8.68 11.70 -10.77
N ALA A 76 -9.43 12.75 -11.06
CA ALA A 76 -10.79 12.64 -11.59
C ALA A 76 -10.80 11.90 -12.95
N PRO A 77 -11.88 11.15 -13.28
CA PRO A 77 -11.97 10.38 -14.52
C PRO A 77 -11.71 11.22 -15.79
N GLU A 78 -12.22 12.44 -15.83
CA GLU A 78 -12.04 13.36 -16.95
C GLU A 78 -10.58 13.78 -17.10
N ARG A 79 -9.91 14.03 -15.97
CA ARG A 79 -8.49 14.38 -15.96
C ARG A 79 -7.63 13.19 -16.37
N LEU A 80 -7.99 11.97 -15.97
CA LEU A 80 -7.32 10.74 -16.38
C LEU A 80 -7.43 10.53 -17.89
N ALA A 81 -8.62 10.71 -18.46
CA ALA A 81 -8.83 10.60 -19.90
C ALA A 81 -8.04 11.66 -20.68
N GLN A 82 -8.02 12.91 -20.20
CA GLN A 82 -7.22 13.99 -20.80
C GLN A 82 -5.73 13.69 -20.76
N ALA A 83 -5.20 13.29 -19.60
CA ALA A 83 -3.79 12.94 -19.45
C ALA A 83 -3.41 11.74 -20.33
N ARG A 84 -4.29 10.74 -20.45
CA ARG A 84 -4.08 9.60 -21.34
C ARG A 84 -3.99 10.03 -22.79
N ALA A 85 -4.97 10.79 -23.26
CA ALA A 85 -4.99 11.28 -24.64
C ALA A 85 -3.76 12.13 -24.96
N ALA A 86 -3.34 12.99 -24.04
CA ALA A 86 -2.13 13.81 -24.16
C ALA A 86 -0.85 12.97 -24.34
N VAL A 87 -0.68 11.91 -23.56
CA VAL A 87 0.51 11.07 -23.67
C VAL A 87 0.42 10.12 -24.88
N GLU A 88 -0.77 9.67 -25.27
CA GLU A 88 -0.99 8.89 -26.51
C GLU A 88 -0.71 9.73 -27.77
N ASP A 89 -1.01 11.03 -27.74
CA ASP A 89 -0.68 11.96 -28.82
C ASP A 89 0.83 12.07 -29.06
N LEU A 90 1.67 11.99 -28.03
CA LEU A 90 3.14 11.92 -28.19
C LEU A 90 3.57 10.67 -28.99
N VAL A 91 2.89 9.54 -28.78
CA VAL A 91 3.18 8.29 -29.51
C VAL A 91 2.79 8.45 -30.98
N ALA A 92 1.60 9.00 -31.24
CA ALA A 92 1.14 9.27 -32.60
C ALA A 92 2.07 10.25 -33.33
N MET A 93 2.46 11.34 -32.67
CA MET A 93 3.37 12.35 -33.19
C MET A 93 4.73 11.75 -33.52
N ARG A 94 5.33 10.97 -32.62
CA ARG A 94 6.60 10.26 -32.90
C ARG A 94 6.49 9.39 -34.14
N ASN A 95 5.40 8.65 -34.30
CA ASN A 95 5.22 7.77 -35.45
C ASN A 95 5.05 8.56 -36.75
N GLN A 96 4.31 9.68 -36.71
CA GLN A 96 4.19 10.58 -37.87
C GLN A 96 5.54 11.18 -38.26
N LEU A 97 6.32 11.66 -37.31
CA LEU A 97 7.64 12.24 -37.57
C LEU A 97 8.63 11.19 -38.15
N VAL A 98 8.60 9.97 -37.64
CA VAL A 98 9.51 8.91 -38.09
C VAL A 98 9.12 8.34 -39.46
N HIS A 99 7.83 8.18 -39.73
CA HIS A 99 7.37 7.46 -40.93
C HIS A 99 6.86 8.37 -42.06
N HIS A 100 6.43 9.60 -41.77
CA HIS A 100 5.67 10.40 -42.73
C HIS A 100 6.22 11.81 -42.92
N LEU A 101 7.31 12.21 -42.25
CA LEU A 101 7.84 13.56 -42.38
C LEU A 101 8.30 13.86 -43.81
N ILE A 102 9.05 12.94 -44.42
CA ILE A 102 9.59 13.09 -45.78
C ILE A 102 8.48 13.00 -46.83
N ASP A 103 7.47 12.16 -46.60
CA ASP A 103 6.33 12.03 -47.51
C ASP A 103 5.40 13.26 -47.45
N ARG A 104 5.37 13.95 -46.31
CA ARG A 104 4.45 15.06 -46.04
C ARG A 104 5.01 16.41 -46.49
N PHE A 105 6.33 16.59 -46.45
CA PHE A 105 6.98 17.85 -46.78
C PHE A 105 8.00 17.63 -47.90
N ASP A 106 7.95 18.47 -48.92
CA ASP A 106 8.97 18.47 -49.97
C ASP A 106 10.29 19.07 -49.44
N LEU A 107 11.19 18.20 -48.98
CA LEU A 107 12.47 18.62 -48.43
C LEU A 107 13.49 19.06 -49.51
N TRP A 108 13.10 19.05 -50.79
CA TRP A 108 13.93 19.53 -51.89
C TRP A 108 13.60 20.96 -52.32
N SER A 109 12.59 21.59 -51.72
CA SER A 109 12.28 23.01 -51.89
C SER A 109 12.47 23.80 -50.61
N ASP A 110 12.83 25.09 -50.77
CA ASP A 110 13.01 26.01 -49.65
C ASP A 110 11.69 26.19 -48.85
N ASP A 111 10.56 26.29 -49.55
CA ASP A 111 9.24 26.42 -48.93
C ASP A 111 8.84 25.15 -48.15
N GLY A 112 9.13 23.97 -48.69
CA GLY A 112 8.85 22.70 -48.03
C GLY A 112 9.75 22.48 -46.80
N CYS A 113 11.02 22.88 -46.88
CA CYS A 113 11.93 22.92 -45.73
C CYS A 113 11.43 23.88 -44.63
N ALA A 114 11.01 25.09 -45.01
CA ALA A 114 10.48 26.07 -44.06
C ALA A 114 9.17 25.59 -43.40
N ALA A 115 8.30 24.91 -44.15
CA ALA A 115 7.08 24.31 -43.61
C ALA A 115 7.38 23.16 -42.65
N ALA A 116 8.33 22.28 -42.99
CA ALA A 116 8.78 21.21 -42.11
C ALA A 116 9.37 21.74 -40.81
N ALA A 117 10.20 22.79 -40.88
CA ALA A 117 10.79 23.43 -39.71
C ALA A 117 9.74 23.98 -38.74
N ARG A 118 8.75 24.73 -39.24
CA ARG A 118 7.63 25.22 -38.41
C ARG A 118 6.81 24.09 -37.79
N HIS A 119 6.62 22.99 -38.53
CA HIS A 119 5.92 21.82 -38.01
C HIS A 119 6.69 21.14 -36.88
N LEU A 120 8.01 20.98 -37.04
CA LEU A 120 8.88 20.40 -36.01
C LEU A 120 8.94 21.26 -34.75
N GLU A 121 8.95 22.59 -34.89
CA GLU A 121 8.88 23.53 -33.76
C GLU A 121 7.57 23.36 -32.97
N ALA A 122 6.42 23.34 -33.65
CA ALA A 122 5.13 23.08 -33.00
C ALA A 122 5.05 21.68 -32.35
N CYS A 123 5.69 20.67 -32.94
CA CYS A 123 5.83 19.35 -32.31
C CYS A 123 6.67 19.43 -31.03
N TYR A 124 7.77 20.17 -31.06
CA TYR A 124 8.65 20.34 -29.91
C TYR A 124 7.94 21.03 -28.74
N GLU A 125 7.20 22.10 -28.98
CA GLU A 125 6.40 22.79 -27.95
C GLU A 125 5.41 21.85 -27.24
N ARG A 126 4.72 21.01 -28.02
CA ARG A 126 3.79 20.00 -27.48
C ARG A 126 4.51 18.93 -26.66
N ILE A 127 5.68 18.47 -27.12
CA ILE A 127 6.52 17.54 -26.37
C ILE A 127 6.93 18.15 -25.03
N ASP A 128 7.39 19.41 -25.02
CA ASP A 128 7.85 20.09 -23.82
C ASP A 128 6.72 20.24 -22.78
N GLN A 129 5.52 20.61 -23.22
CA GLN A 129 4.34 20.68 -22.35
C GLN A 129 4.05 19.35 -21.67
N HIS A 130 3.93 18.26 -22.44
CA HIS A 130 3.60 16.94 -21.88
C HIS A 130 4.74 16.34 -21.07
N PHE A 131 5.99 16.63 -21.44
CA PHE A 131 7.15 16.28 -20.65
C PHE A 131 7.12 16.98 -19.29
N GLY A 132 6.80 18.28 -19.24
CA GLY A 132 6.67 19.05 -18.01
C GLY A 132 5.65 18.45 -17.04
N GLU A 133 4.48 18.01 -17.53
CA GLU A 133 3.47 17.33 -16.72
C GLU A 133 4.01 16.01 -16.14
N LEU A 134 4.59 15.13 -16.98
CA LEU A 134 5.14 13.85 -16.53
C LEU A 134 6.35 14.00 -15.60
N ALA A 135 7.17 15.04 -15.80
CA ALA A 135 8.28 15.39 -14.91
C ALA A 135 7.76 15.92 -13.57
N GLY A 136 6.65 16.67 -13.56
CA GLY A 136 5.91 17.02 -12.35
C GLY A 136 5.51 15.78 -11.56
N TRP A 137 4.91 14.79 -12.22
CA TRP A 137 4.52 13.53 -11.56
C TRP A 137 5.71 12.78 -10.97
N ALA A 138 6.84 12.75 -11.68
CA ALA A 138 8.07 12.13 -11.19
C ALA A 138 8.64 12.83 -9.94
N ARG A 139 8.62 14.17 -9.91
CA ARG A 139 9.05 14.94 -8.74
C ARG A 139 8.15 14.69 -7.53
N SER A 140 6.82 14.76 -7.70
CA SER A 140 5.88 14.48 -6.60
C SER A 140 6.05 13.07 -6.03
N MET A 141 6.34 12.07 -6.90
CA MET A 141 6.65 10.72 -6.43
C MET A 141 7.96 10.65 -5.65
N ASP A 142 9.01 11.33 -6.12
CA ASP A 142 10.30 11.36 -5.42
C ASP A 142 10.19 12.03 -4.05
N GLU A 143 9.47 13.14 -3.96
CA GLU A 143 9.14 13.82 -2.70
C GLU A 143 8.37 12.89 -1.74
N ALA A 144 7.33 12.20 -2.24
CA ALA A 144 6.57 11.24 -1.44
C ALA A 144 7.44 10.06 -0.97
N ARG A 145 8.39 9.59 -1.79
CA ARG A 145 9.35 8.54 -1.41
C ARG A 145 10.31 9.04 -0.34
N ALA A 146 10.81 10.26 -0.45
CA ALA A 146 11.70 10.86 0.54
C ALA A 146 11.00 11.00 1.91
N LEU A 147 9.74 11.47 1.91
CA LEU A 147 8.92 11.55 3.12
C LEU A 147 8.68 10.17 3.73
N MET A 148 8.32 9.17 2.91
CA MET A 148 8.12 7.80 3.38
C MET A 148 9.40 7.18 3.95
N ALA A 149 10.55 7.40 3.29
CA ALA A 149 11.84 6.91 3.77
C ALA A 149 12.20 7.53 5.12
N SER A 150 12.00 8.85 5.27
CA SER A 150 12.18 9.56 6.53
C SER A 150 11.27 9.00 7.63
N PHE A 151 9.99 8.80 7.32
CA PHE A 151 9.04 8.18 8.26
C PHE A 151 9.47 6.77 8.68
N THR A 152 9.89 5.93 7.74
CA THR A 152 10.32 4.55 8.00
C THR A 152 11.53 4.47 8.93
N GLN A 153 12.37 5.51 8.94
CA GLN A 153 13.55 5.62 9.81
C GLN A 153 13.22 6.22 11.19
N SER A 154 11.98 6.66 11.42
CA SER A 154 11.57 7.31 12.66
C SER A 154 11.17 6.31 13.76
N ASP A 155 11.26 6.75 15.02
CA ASP A 155 10.73 6.01 16.16
C ASP A 155 9.22 5.79 16.06
N ALA A 156 8.48 6.71 15.45
CA ALA A 156 7.03 6.56 15.25
C ALA A 156 6.69 5.36 14.35
N PHE A 157 7.49 5.11 13.30
CA PHE A 157 7.32 3.92 12.48
C PHE A 157 7.69 2.64 13.23
N ARG A 158 8.73 2.68 14.08
CA ARG A 158 9.07 1.56 14.95
C ARG A 158 7.93 1.25 15.93
N GLU A 159 7.34 2.27 16.57
CA GLU A 159 6.19 2.11 17.46
C GLU A 159 4.97 1.52 16.72
N LEU A 160 4.72 1.97 15.48
CA LEU A 160 3.65 1.43 14.65
C LEU A 160 3.87 -0.05 14.32
N VAL A 161 5.05 -0.42 13.83
CA VAL A 161 5.32 -1.80 13.38
C VAL A 161 5.48 -2.77 14.55
N VAL A 162 6.15 -2.37 15.62
CA VAL A 162 6.47 -3.26 16.75
C VAL A 162 5.36 -3.28 17.77
N ASN A 163 4.78 -2.12 18.11
CA ASN A 163 3.79 -2.00 19.17
C ASN A 163 2.36 -1.87 18.64
N GLY A 164 2.17 -1.62 17.34
CA GLY A 164 0.85 -1.38 16.77
C GLY A 164 0.27 -0.03 17.18
N ILE A 165 1.12 0.94 17.54
CA ILE A 165 0.71 2.27 18.01
C ILE A 165 0.98 3.28 16.88
N ALA A 166 -0.07 3.90 16.38
CA ALA A 166 0.01 4.90 15.32
C ALA A 166 0.68 6.19 15.80
N PRO A 167 1.16 7.05 14.88
CA PRO A 167 1.83 8.31 15.24
C PRO A 167 0.99 9.28 16.07
N ASP A 168 -0.35 9.18 15.99
CA ASP A 168 -1.28 9.95 16.82
C ASP A 168 -1.57 9.31 18.19
N GLY A 169 -0.91 8.19 18.51
CA GLY A 169 -1.06 7.42 19.73
C GLY A 169 -2.24 6.43 19.71
N SER A 170 -3.03 6.39 18.63
CA SER A 170 -4.13 5.43 18.51
C SER A 170 -3.61 4.01 18.23
N PHE A 171 -4.38 3.00 18.63
CA PHE A 171 -4.07 1.60 18.34
C PHE A 171 -5.34 0.74 18.39
N GLU A 172 -5.27 -0.43 17.77
CA GLU A 172 -6.35 -1.43 17.82
C GLU A 172 -5.87 -2.69 18.52
N TRP A 173 -6.62 -3.13 19.54
CA TRP A 173 -6.25 -4.29 20.36
C TRP A 173 -5.95 -5.57 19.58
N PRO A 174 -6.73 -5.99 18.57
CA PRO A 174 -6.48 -7.27 17.88
C PRO A 174 -5.13 -7.32 17.16
N VAL A 175 -4.60 -6.17 16.75
CA VAL A 175 -3.36 -6.04 15.96
C VAL A 175 -2.22 -5.39 16.75
N SER A 176 -2.40 -5.12 18.04
CA SER A 176 -1.36 -4.53 18.86
C SER A 176 -0.24 -5.54 19.17
N GLY A 177 0.98 -5.03 19.30
CA GLY A 177 2.17 -5.84 19.61
C GLY A 177 1.99 -6.69 20.87
N ILE A 178 1.50 -6.08 21.94
CA ILE A 178 1.30 -6.77 23.24
C ILE A 178 0.32 -7.94 23.15
N VAL A 179 -0.77 -7.81 22.39
CA VAL A 179 -1.73 -8.90 22.17
C VAL A 179 -1.10 -10.00 21.31
N GLY A 180 -0.39 -9.63 20.25
CA GLY A 180 0.33 -10.58 19.40
C GLY A 180 1.35 -11.40 20.19
N VAL A 181 2.12 -10.76 21.06
CA VAL A 181 3.12 -11.44 21.90
C VAL A 181 2.45 -12.29 22.99
N LEU A 182 1.34 -11.85 23.60
CA LEU A 182 0.58 -12.68 24.55
C LEU A 182 0.03 -13.97 23.91
N ARG A 183 -0.40 -13.91 22.64
CA ARG A 183 -0.80 -15.10 21.87
C ARG A 183 0.39 -16.01 21.58
N LYS A 184 1.57 -15.44 21.26
CA LYS A 184 2.81 -16.23 21.10
C LYS A 184 3.21 -16.90 22.41
N ALA A 185 3.13 -16.21 23.55
CA ALA A 185 3.42 -16.78 24.86
C ALA A 185 2.52 -17.98 25.16
N GLU A 186 1.23 -17.90 24.83
CA GLU A 186 0.31 -19.03 24.96
C GLU A 186 0.71 -20.23 24.09
N GLN A 187 1.14 -20.01 22.85
CA GLN A 187 1.62 -21.09 21.98
C GLN A 187 2.83 -21.84 22.57
N HIS A 188 3.66 -21.18 23.38
CA HIS A 188 4.88 -21.75 23.97
C HIS A 188 4.68 -22.33 25.37
N LEU A 189 3.76 -21.76 26.15
CA LEU A 189 3.66 -21.99 27.60
C LEU A 189 2.30 -22.56 28.04
N SER A 190 1.40 -22.86 27.10
CA SER A 190 0.07 -23.36 27.46
C SER A 190 0.14 -24.74 28.12
N GLU A 191 -0.53 -24.86 29.27
CA GLU A 191 -0.75 -26.09 30.01
C GLU A 191 -2.26 -26.34 30.09
N GLY A 192 -2.74 -27.40 29.45
CA GLY A 192 -4.18 -27.71 29.43
C GLY A 192 -5.04 -26.62 28.77
N GLY A 193 -4.49 -25.89 27.78
CA GLY A 193 -5.19 -24.83 27.07
C GLY A 193 -5.28 -23.50 27.83
N TRP A 194 -4.57 -23.35 28.94
CA TRP A 194 -4.46 -22.09 29.68
C TRP A 194 -2.99 -21.77 29.93
N THR A 195 -2.67 -20.48 30.04
CA THR A 195 -1.30 -20.02 30.27
C THR A 195 -1.23 -19.22 31.55
N ARG A 196 -0.25 -19.52 32.40
CA ARG A 196 0.00 -18.73 33.61
C ARG A 196 0.54 -17.35 33.26
N LEU A 197 -0.09 -16.30 33.78
CA LEU A 197 0.26 -14.93 33.44
C LEU A 197 1.65 -14.54 33.99
N ASP A 198 2.07 -15.04 35.14
CA ASP A 198 3.41 -14.79 35.68
C ASP A 198 4.50 -15.36 34.77
N ARG A 199 4.35 -16.61 34.32
CA ARG A 199 5.25 -17.26 33.35
C ARG A 199 5.28 -16.55 32.01
N ALA A 200 4.11 -16.15 31.49
CA ALA A 200 4.05 -15.37 30.26
C ALA A 200 4.79 -14.03 30.42
N ARG A 201 4.64 -13.35 31.56
CA ARG A 201 5.37 -12.09 31.83
C ARG A 201 6.88 -12.28 31.88
N GLU A 202 7.37 -13.34 32.53
CA GLU A 202 8.79 -13.69 32.58
C GLU A 202 9.35 -13.95 31.18
N TRP A 203 8.64 -14.75 30.39
CA TRP A 203 9.00 -15.03 29.00
C TRP A 203 8.97 -13.76 28.12
N MET A 204 7.95 -12.92 28.26
CA MET A 204 7.86 -11.66 27.51
C MET A 204 8.95 -10.68 27.91
N ALA A 205 9.28 -10.56 29.21
CA ALA A 205 10.36 -9.68 29.66
C ALA A 205 11.73 -10.09 29.10
N SER A 206 11.94 -11.38 28.79
CA SER A 206 13.19 -11.88 28.21
C SER A 206 13.22 -11.84 26.67
N THR A 207 12.07 -11.98 26.00
CA THR A 207 12.00 -12.10 24.53
C THR A 207 11.51 -10.83 23.83
N HIS A 208 10.68 -10.04 24.51
CA HIS A 208 9.97 -8.86 24.00
C HIS A 208 9.89 -7.74 25.06
N PRO A 209 11.04 -7.24 25.56
CA PRO A 209 11.09 -6.28 26.67
C PRO A 209 10.40 -4.94 26.36
N GLU A 210 10.20 -4.61 25.09
CA GLU A 210 9.49 -3.41 24.65
C GLU A 210 7.97 -3.45 24.92
N GLN A 211 7.40 -4.65 25.11
CA GLN A 211 5.97 -4.84 25.33
C GLN A 211 5.61 -4.63 26.80
N THR A 212 5.07 -3.45 27.12
CA THR A 212 4.68 -3.09 28.49
C THR A 212 3.24 -2.59 28.54
N PRO A 213 2.48 -2.90 29.61
CA PRO A 213 1.11 -2.39 29.77
C PRO A 213 1.00 -0.87 29.63
N GLN A 214 2.01 -0.13 30.12
CA GLN A 214 2.00 1.33 30.19
C GLN A 214 1.94 1.98 28.79
N LYS A 215 2.56 1.37 27.78
CA LYS A 215 2.48 1.85 26.38
C LYS A 215 1.05 1.87 25.85
N TYR A 216 0.18 1.05 26.40
CA TYR A 216 -1.22 0.89 26.00
C TYR A 216 -2.19 1.51 27.02
N GLY A 217 -1.71 2.41 27.88
CA GLY A 217 -2.54 3.06 28.92
C GLY A 217 -2.93 2.16 30.10
N CYS A 218 -2.41 0.92 30.15
CA CYS A 218 -2.71 -0.04 31.19
C CYS A 218 -1.68 0.03 32.34
N ARG A 219 -2.14 -0.11 33.58
CA ARG A 219 -1.27 -0.13 34.78
C ARG A 219 -0.68 -1.51 35.05
N ALA A 220 -1.34 -2.58 34.61
CA ALA A 220 -0.95 -3.95 34.89
C ALA A 220 -1.40 -4.93 33.80
N TRP A 221 -0.77 -6.11 33.75
CA TRP A 221 -1.07 -7.17 32.79
C TRP A 221 -2.52 -7.68 32.81
N PRO A 222 -3.18 -7.89 33.96
CA PRO A 222 -4.60 -8.26 33.97
C PRO A 222 -5.51 -7.22 33.31
N GLN A 223 -5.14 -5.93 33.38
CA GLN A 223 -5.89 -4.85 32.73
C GLN A 223 -5.80 -4.98 31.21
N VAL A 224 -4.62 -5.29 30.66
CA VAL A 224 -4.43 -5.55 29.21
C VAL A 224 -5.33 -6.69 28.74
N LEU A 225 -5.38 -7.81 29.48
CA LEU A 225 -6.23 -8.95 29.12
C LEU A 225 -7.72 -8.59 29.13
N SER A 226 -8.15 -7.83 30.14
CA SER A 226 -9.54 -7.39 30.28
C SER A 226 -9.95 -6.36 29.21
N GLU A 227 -9.15 -5.32 29.00
CA GLU A 227 -9.46 -4.22 28.08
C GLU A 227 -9.34 -4.63 26.61
N SER A 228 -8.39 -5.50 26.28
CA SER A 228 -8.24 -6.01 24.91
C SER A 228 -9.43 -6.85 24.46
N ARG A 229 -10.13 -7.49 25.39
CA ARG A 229 -11.21 -8.46 25.14
C ARG A 229 -10.81 -9.60 24.19
N GLN A 230 -9.50 -9.84 24.04
CA GLN A 230 -8.93 -10.88 23.19
C GLN A 230 -8.66 -12.18 23.94
N PHE A 231 -8.79 -12.17 25.27
CA PHE A 231 -8.45 -13.29 26.14
C PHE A 231 -9.54 -13.51 27.19
N ASP A 232 -9.69 -14.76 27.61
CA ASP A 232 -10.36 -15.10 28.87
C ASP A 232 -9.34 -15.03 30.01
N LEU A 233 -9.78 -14.60 31.20
CA LEU A 233 -8.95 -14.47 32.39
C LEU A 233 -9.63 -15.19 33.56
N GLU A 234 -8.90 -16.09 34.21
CA GLU A 234 -9.34 -16.85 35.37
C GLU A 234 -8.31 -16.75 36.49
N TYR A 235 -8.76 -16.72 37.75
CA TYR A 235 -7.86 -16.80 38.91
C TYR A 235 -8.00 -18.16 39.58
N ARG A 236 -6.89 -18.90 39.65
CA ARG A 236 -6.82 -20.23 40.28
C ARG A 236 -5.97 -20.16 41.54
N VAL A 237 -6.34 -20.90 42.57
CA VAL A 237 -5.54 -20.99 43.80
C VAL A 237 -4.39 -21.96 43.58
N GLY A 238 -3.15 -21.50 43.76
CA GLY A 238 -1.95 -22.32 43.69
C GLY A 238 -1.78 -23.20 44.94
N GLU A 239 -0.82 -24.12 44.89
CA GLU A 239 -0.48 -25.01 46.02
C GLU A 239 -0.04 -24.23 47.27
N ASP A 240 0.49 -23.02 47.08
CA ASP A 240 0.89 -22.08 48.13
C ASP A 240 -0.29 -21.23 48.67
N GLY A 241 -1.52 -21.49 48.22
CA GLY A 241 -2.73 -20.75 48.59
C GLY A 241 -2.87 -19.39 47.91
N ARG A 242 -1.94 -18.99 47.03
CA ARG A 242 -2.00 -17.70 46.33
C ARG A 242 -2.89 -17.78 45.09
N LYS A 243 -3.64 -16.72 44.82
CA LYS A 243 -4.41 -16.61 43.58
C LYS A 243 -3.47 -16.26 42.42
N LEU A 244 -3.35 -17.19 41.48
CA LEU A 244 -2.58 -17.07 40.25
C LEU A 244 -3.51 -16.74 39.08
N ALA A 245 -3.14 -15.77 38.26
CA ALA A 245 -3.87 -15.42 37.05
C ALA A 245 -3.50 -16.34 35.89
N TRP A 246 -4.52 -16.88 35.22
CA TRP A 246 -4.42 -17.72 34.04
C TRP A 246 -5.21 -17.09 32.91
N TYR A 247 -4.69 -17.17 31.69
CA TYR A 247 -5.37 -16.63 30.52
C TYR A 247 -5.37 -17.61 29.35
N ARG A 248 -6.29 -17.38 28.42
CA ARG A 248 -6.41 -18.13 27.17
C ARG A 248 -6.93 -17.23 26.06
N ALA A 249 -6.37 -17.33 24.87
CA ALA A 249 -6.82 -16.59 23.70
C ALA A 249 -8.25 -16.96 23.33
N ARG A 250 -9.04 -15.94 23.03
CA ARG A 250 -10.31 -16.13 22.33
C ARG A 250 -10.02 -16.43 20.87
N ALA A 251 -10.85 -17.30 20.29
CA ALA A 251 -10.88 -17.52 18.86
C ALA A 251 -11.06 -16.16 18.16
N LEU A 252 -10.21 -15.87 17.18
CA LEU A 252 -10.36 -14.67 16.36
C LEU A 252 -11.75 -14.74 15.73
N ARG A 253 -12.62 -13.78 16.07
CA ARG A 253 -13.85 -13.60 15.32
C ARG A 253 -13.43 -13.23 13.91
N SER A 254 -13.58 -14.16 12.97
CA SER A 254 -13.49 -13.88 11.54
C SER A 254 -14.36 -12.66 11.27
N VAL A 255 -13.76 -11.53 10.89
CA VAL A 255 -14.47 -10.37 10.36
C VAL A 255 -14.94 -10.76 8.95
N ARG A 256 -15.90 -11.67 8.87
CA ARG A 256 -16.68 -11.96 7.67
C ARG A 256 -18.02 -11.27 7.87
N GLY A 257 -18.25 -10.21 7.09
CA GLY A 257 -19.58 -9.61 6.92
C GLY A 257 -19.81 -8.32 7.68
N ALA A 258 -19.14 -7.24 7.29
CA ALA A 258 -19.61 -5.87 7.55
C ALA A 258 -19.31 -4.96 6.36
N ARG A 259 -19.72 -5.37 5.17
CA ARG A 259 -19.85 -4.48 4.02
C ARG A 259 -21.11 -4.91 3.26
N THR A 260 -21.90 -3.90 2.86
CA THR A 260 -23.18 -3.90 2.12
C THR A 260 -24.47 -4.17 2.89
N GLU A 261 -25.05 -3.08 3.41
CA GLU A 261 -26.46 -2.70 3.13
C GLU A 261 -26.65 -1.20 3.44
N ARG A 262 -26.22 -0.35 2.49
CA ARG A 262 -26.72 1.02 2.33
C ARG A 262 -26.79 1.31 0.83
N GLY A 263 -28.01 1.51 0.33
CA GLY A 263 -28.23 2.02 -1.02
C GLY A 263 -29.26 1.23 -1.82
N GLY A 264 -30.54 1.37 -1.45
CA GLY A 264 -31.65 0.76 -2.19
C GLY A 264 -32.93 1.57 -2.06
N ARG A 265 -32.86 2.89 -2.27
CA ARG A 265 -34.05 3.74 -2.41
C ARG A 265 -34.44 3.74 -3.88
N GLY A 266 -35.17 2.69 -4.29
CA GLY A 266 -35.79 2.59 -5.61
C GLY A 266 -37.11 3.35 -5.62
N ASP A 267 -37.16 4.40 -6.44
CA ASP A 267 -38.39 5.09 -6.83
C ASP A 267 -39.37 4.11 -7.47
N LYS A 268 -40.59 4.04 -6.92
CA LYS A 268 -41.74 3.45 -7.60
C LYS A 268 -42.44 4.55 -8.39
N VAL A 269 -42.16 4.61 -9.70
CA VAL A 269 -43.02 5.32 -10.65
C VAL A 269 -44.26 4.47 -10.90
N ALA A 270 -45.41 5.02 -10.53
CA ALA A 270 -46.72 4.43 -10.74
C ALA A 270 -47.07 4.43 -12.23
N LYS A 271 -47.40 3.25 -12.77
CA LYS A 271 -48.18 3.09 -14.00
C LYS A 271 -49.66 3.32 -13.66
N GLY A 272 -50.28 4.28 -14.35
CA GLY A 272 -51.72 4.51 -14.36
C GLY A 272 -52.10 5.16 -15.68
N GLN A 273 -52.43 4.33 -16.66
CA GLN A 273 -53.25 4.66 -17.84
C GLN A 273 -54.71 4.91 -17.39
N PRO A 274 -55.59 5.54 -18.18
CA PRO A 274 -55.70 5.47 -19.65
C PRO A 274 -55.16 6.69 -20.40
#